data_AF-A0A7K2X749-F1
#
_entry.id   AF-A0A7K2X749-F1
#
_cell.length_a   1.000
_cell.length_b   1.000
_cell.length_c   1.000
_cell.angle_alpha   90.00
_cell.angle_beta   90.00
_cell.angle_gamma   90.00
#
_symmetry.space_group_name_H-M   'P 1'
#
loop_
_entity.id
_entity.type
_entity.pdbx_description
1 polymer ?
#
loop_
_entity_poly.entity_id
_entity_poly.type
_entity_poly.pdbx_seq_one_letter_code
_entity_poly.pdbx_strand_id
1 'polypeptide(L)'
;MRISGSDVACGTHATEQDRAVAEAHRRGWNEGWKDGCESGASSSKSHITHLEKRVKELEEQLDAARRVYEVDGCQVVQVGKYSYRWRGSDPLAVGDRVLLPENWLSKIKEGTGPTAGVVTKLGTTYRGSLADIEGRAPTTDGTD
;
A
#
# COMPACT_ATOMS: atom_id res chain seq x y z
N MET A 1 -32.44 -51.28 -40.50
CA MET A 1 -31.69 -51.54 -39.26
C MET A 1 -31.49 -50.20 -38.57
N ARG A 2 -32.31 -49.87 -37.57
CA ARG A 2 -32.28 -48.59 -36.86
C ARG A 2 -31.44 -48.77 -35.59
N ILE A 3 -30.35 -48.02 -35.48
CA ILE A 3 -29.53 -47.95 -34.28
C ILE A 3 -30.24 -46.99 -33.33
N SER A 4 -30.95 -47.53 -32.33
CA SER A 4 -31.53 -46.74 -31.25
C SER A 4 -30.47 -46.56 -30.19
N GLY A 5 -30.05 -45.31 -29.98
CA GLY A 5 -29.38 -44.92 -28.75
C GLY A 5 -30.33 -45.00 -27.56
N SER A 6 -29.76 -44.78 -26.38
CA SER A 6 -30.36 -44.78 -25.03
C SER A 6 -30.25 -46.12 -24.30
N ASP A 7 -29.03 -46.46 -23.87
CA ASP A 7 -28.87 -47.15 -22.60
C ASP A 7 -27.61 -46.62 -21.90
N VAL A 8 -27.73 -45.39 -21.40
CA VAL A 8 -26.87 -44.91 -20.31
C VAL A 8 -27.30 -45.70 -19.08
N ALA A 9 -26.74 -46.91 -18.95
CA ALA A 9 -26.90 -47.74 -17.78
C ALA A 9 -26.19 -47.07 -16.61
N CYS A 10 -26.95 -46.30 -15.83
CA CYS A 10 -26.56 -45.96 -14.47
C CYS A 10 -26.36 -47.25 -13.67
N GLY A 11 -25.10 -47.59 -13.39
CA GLY A 11 -24.69 -48.13 -12.10
C GLY A 11 -24.26 -49.60 -12.00
N THR A 12 -24.75 -50.54 -12.83
CA THR A 12 -24.60 -51.98 -12.47
C THR A 12 -24.00 -52.92 -13.52
N HIS A 13 -23.79 -52.48 -14.77
CA HIS A 13 -23.17 -53.30 -15.83
C HIS A 13 -21.99 -52.63 -16.54
N ALA A 14 -21.25 -51.77 -15.84
CA ALA A 14 -19.98 -51.28 -16.37
C ALA A 14 -18.96 -52.42 -16.37
N THR A 15 -18.41 -52.75 -17.54
CA THR A 15 -17.26 -53.65 -17.61
C THR A 15 -16.06 -53.02 -16.91
N GLU A 16 -15.06 -53.80 -16.52
CA GLU A 16 -13.84 -53.26 -15.91
C GLU A 16 -13.18 -52.21 -16.82
N GLN A 17 -13.30 -52.39 -18.13
CA GLN A 17 -12.81 -51.44 -19.12
C GLN A 17 -13.59 -50.12 -19.10
N ASP A 18 -14.92 -50.16 -18.97
CA ASP A 18 -15.75 -48.94 -18.86
C ASP A 18 -15.45 -48.17 -17.58
N ARG A 19 -15.22 -48.88 -16.46
CA ARG A 19 -14.79 -48.27 -15.20
C ARG A 19 -13.42 -47.63 -15.32
N ALA A 20 -12.46 -48.31 -15.94
CA ALA A 20 -11.12 -47.78 -16.16
C ALA A 20 -11.12 -46.52 -17.02
N VAL A 21 -11.94 -46.48 -18.08
CA VAL A 21 -12.09 -45.30 -18.95
C VAL A 21 -12.73 -44.14 -18.19
N ALA A 22 -13.79 -44.38 -17.42
CA ALA A 22 -14.44 -43.35 -16.61
C ALA A 22 -13.52 -42.77 -15.53
N GLU A 23 -12.70 -43.61 -14.89
CA GLU A 23 -11.71 -43.18 -13.90
C GLU A 23 -10.54 -42.42 -14.53
N ALA A 24 -10.07 -42.82 -15.71
CA ALA A 24 -9.05 -42.09 -16.45
C ALA A 24 -9.56 -40.71 -16.87
N HIS A 25 -10.80 -40.62 -17.38
CA HIS A 25 -11.42 -39.36 -17.75
C HIS A 25 -11.63 -38.44 -16.54
N ARG A 26 -12.09 -38.98 -15.40
CA ARG A 26 -12.26 -38.23 -14.16
C ARG A 26 -10.93 -37.69 -13.62
N ARG A 27 -9.86 -38.51 -13.68
CA ARG A 27 -8.52 -38.08 -13.29
C ARG A 27 -8.00 -36.96 -14.17
N GLY A 28 -8.04 -37.12 -15.50
CA GLY A 28 -7.59 -36.09 -16.42
C GLY A 28 -8.37 -34.78 -16.32
N TRP A 29 -9.69 -34.84 -16.10
CA TRP A 29 -10.51 -33.65 -15.86
C TRP A 29 -10.13 -32.92 -14.56
N ASN A 30 -9.93 -33.66 -13.46
CA ASN A 30 -9.55 -33.08 -12.18
C ASN A 30 -8.13 -32.51 -12.19
N GLU A 31 -7.19 -33.20 -12.85
CA GLU A 31 -5.81 -32.74 -13.05
C GLU A 31 -5.78 -31.46 -13.90
N GLY A 32 -6.46 -31.45 -15.06
CA GLY A 32 -6.53 -30.26 -15.90
C GLY A 32 -7.22 -29.06 -15.24
N TRP A 33 -8.26 -29.31 -14.43
CA TRP A 33 -8.91 -28.26 -13.65
C TRP A 33 -7.97 -27.68 -12.57
N LYS A 34 -7.24 -28.55 -11.85
CA LYS A 34 -6.28 -28.15 -10.82
C LYS A 34 -5.12 -27.35 -11.42
N ASP A 35 -4.54 -27.83 -12.52
CA ASP A 35 -3.45 -27.15 -13.22
C ASP A 35 -3.90 -25.79 -13.78
N GLY A 36 -5.13 -25.71 -14.31
CA GLY A 36 -5.74 -24.47 -14.75
C GLY A 36 -5.97 -23.47 -13.60
N CYS A 37 -6.44 -23.94 -12.46
CA CYS A 37 -6.60 -23.12 -11.26
C CYS A 37 -5.25 -22.63 -10.70
N GLU A 38 -4.24 -23.50 -10.63
CA GLU A 38 -2.90 -23.14 -10.14
C GLU A 38 -2.19 -22.17 -11.11
N SER A 39 -2.33 -22.37 -12.42
CA SER A 39 -1.81 -21.47 -13.46
C SER A 39 -2.52 -20.12 -13.45
N GLY A 40 -3.85 -20.11 -13.31
CA GLY A 40 -4.65 -18.89 -13.19
C GLY A 40 -4.32 -18.11 -11.92
N ALA A 41 -4.16 -18.81 -10.78
CA ALA A 41 -3.82 -18.19 -9.51
C ALA A 41 -2.39 -17.63 -9.50
N SER A 42 -1.42 -18.34 -10.07
CA SER A 42 -0.02 -17.87 -10.16
C SER A 42 0.14 -16.68 -11.12
N SER A 43 -0.55 -16.71 -12.27
CA SER A 43 -0.60 -15.58 -13.21
C SER A 43 -1.23 -14.35 -12.55
N SER A 44 -2.37 -14.53 -11.86
CA SER A 44 -3.06 -13.43 -11.16
C SER A 44 -2.21 -12.82 -10.05
N LYS A 45 -1.54 -13.64 -9.22
CA LYS A 45 -0.62 -13.16 -8.19
C LYS A 45 0.53 -12.35 -8.78
N SER A 46 1.17 -12.86 -9.83
CA SER A 46 2.27 -12.17 -10.51
C SER A 46 1.82 -10.83 -11.08
N HIS A 47 0.61 -10.78 -11.65
CA HIS A 47 0.03 -9.55 -12.17
C HIS A 47 -0.28 -8.53 -11.06
N ILE A 48 -0.85 -8.97 -9.93
CA ILE A 48 -1.10 -8.11 -8.76
C ILE A 48 0.22 -7.52 -8.24
N THR A 49 1.24 -8.36 -8.01
CA THR A 49 2.55 -7.88 -7.55
C THR A 49 3.19 -6.88 -8.52
N HIS A 50 3.03 -7.10 -9.83
CA HIS A 50 3.49 -6.14 -10.83
C HIS A 50 2.73 -4.81 -10.74
N LEU A 51 1.39 -4.86 -10.62
CA LEU A 51 0.56 -3.66 -10.48
C LEU A 51 0.89 -2.89 -9.20
N GLU A 52 1.08 -3.57 -8.06
CA GLU A 52 1.48 -2.95 -6.79
C GLU A 52 2.81 -2.20 -6.93
N LYS A 53 3.81 -2.81 -7.58
CA LYS A 53 5.09 -2.15 -7.87
C LYS A 53 4.89 -0.92 -8.76
N ARG A 54 4.04 -1.04 -9.79
CA ARG A 54 3.79 0.06 -10.73
C ARG A 54 3.04 1.22 -10.09
N VAL A 55 2.08 0.94 -9.21
CA VAL A 55 1.38 1.96 -8.41
C VAL A 55 2.39 2.71 -7.55
N LYS A 56 3.25 2.00 -6.82
CA LYS A 56 4.29 2.62 -5.99
C LYS A 56 5.22 3.53 -6.80
N GLU A 57 5.68 3.06 -7.96
CA GLU A 57 6.53 3.85 -8.85
C GLU A 57 5.82 5.12 -9.34
N LEU A 58 4.53 5.02 -9.71
CA LEU A 58 3.75 6.17 -10.15
C LEU A 58 3.48 7.16 -9.01
N GLU A 59 3.24 6.68 -7.80
CA GLU A 59 3.12 7.54 -6.61
C GLU A 59 4.42 8.31 -6.35
N GLU A 60 5.56 7.66 -6.46
CA GLU A 60 6.89 8.30 -6.33
C GLU A 60 7.13 9.35 -7.43
N GLN A 61 6.79 9.04 -8.68
CA GLN A 61 6.89 9.98 -9.80
C GLN A 61 5.97 11.19 -9.61
N LEU A 62 4.74 10.96 -9.16
CA LEU A 62 3.77 12.03 -8.90
C LEU A 62 4.25 12.94 -7.75
N ASP A 63 4.78 12.33 -6.70
CA ASP A 63 5.38 13.06 -5.58
C ASP A 63 6.54 13.93 -6.06
N ALA A 64 7.50 13.35 -6.78
CA ALA A 64 8.66 14.07 -7.32
C ALA A 64 8.24 15.24 -8.24
N ALA A 65 7.26 15.03 -9.11
CA ALA A 65 6.82 16.05 -10.06
C ALA A 65 6.05 17.21 -9.41
N ARG A 66 5.38 16.96 -8.27
CA ARG A 66 4.45 17.94 -7.65
C ARG A 66 4.92 18.48 -6.32
N ARG A 67 6.01 17.96 -5.76
CA ARG A 67 6.52 18.36 -4.46
C ARG A 67 7.05 19.79 -4.51
N VAL A 68 6.58 20.59 -3.56
CA VAL A 68 6.99 21.98 -3.35
C VAL A 68 7.82 22.04 -2.09
N TYR A 69 8.99 22.65 -2.18
CA TYR A 69 9.95 22.77 -1.07
C TYR A 69 9.88 24.12 -0.36
N GLU A 70 9.26 25.12 -0.98
CA GLU A 70 9.17 26.48 -0.46
C GLU A 70 7.82 27.11 -0.86
N VAL A 71 7.20 27.82 0.08
CA VAL A 71 5.99 28.59 -0.13
C VAL A 71 6.17 29.93 0.58
N ASP A 72 5.98 31.04 -0.14
CA ASP A 72 6.14 32.41 0.38
C ASP A 72 7.52 32.67 1.03
N GLY A 73 8.60 32.16 0.43
CA GLY A 73 9.96 32.31 1.00
C GLY A 73 10.21 31.46 2.25
N CYS A 74 9.25 30.63 2.66
CA CYS A 74 9.34 29.78 3.84
C CYS A 74 9.55 28.33 3.40
N GLN A 75 10.51 27.65 4.00
CA GLN A 75 10.76 26.24 3.72
C GLN A 75 9.55 25.40 4.14
N VAL A 76 9.13 24.45 3.32
CA VAL A 76 8.06 23.50 3.64
C VAL A 76 8.66 22.20 4.12
N VAL A 77 8.14 21.68 5.23
CA VAL A 77 8.56 20.42 5.82
C VAL A 77 7.38 19.57 6.23
N GLN A 78 7.59 18.27 6.32
CA GLN A 78 6.63 17.31 6.80
C GLN A 78 7.06 16.80 8.17
N VAL A 79 6.14 16.80 9.12
CA VAL A 79 6.32 16.26 10.47
C VAL A 79 5.24 15.21 10.69
N GLY A 80 5.65 13.95 10.74
CA GLY A 80 4.73 12.82 10.70
C GLY A 80 3.90 12.81 9.41
N LYS A 81 2.58 12.93 9.53
CA LYS A 81 1.64 12.95 8.38
C LYS A 81 1.26 14.35 7.91
N TYR A 82 1.65 15.39 8.65
CA TYR A 82 1.20 16.77 8.39
C TYR A 82 2.34 17.61 7.81
N SER A 83 1.98 18.58 6.98
CA SER A 83 2.91 19.53 6.37
C SER A 83 2.82 20.87 7.06
N TYR A 84 3.97 21.52 7.24
CA TYR A 84 4.11 22.79 7.92
C TYR A 84 5.09 23.69 7.17
N ARG A 85 5.04 24.99 7.48
CA ARG A 85 6.04 25.97 7.01
C ARG A 85 7.03 26.28 8.12
N TRP A 86 8.27 26.49 7.71
CA TRP A 86 9.35 26.93 8.55
C TRP A 86 9.80 28.33 8.11
N ARG A 87 9.75 29.28 9.04
CA ARG A 87 10.12 30.68 8.82
C ARG A 87 11.48 31.07 9.43
N GLY A 88 12.16 30.12 10.08
CA GLY A 88 13.45 30.41 10.70
C GLY A 88 14.54 30.61 9.64
N SER A 89 15.60 31.33 10.03
CA SER A 89 16.73 31.65 9.14
C SER A 89 17.48 30.42 8.67
N ASP A 90 17.67 29.44 9.55
CA ASP A 90 18.42 28.22 9.25
C ASP A 90 17.47 27.13 8.77
N PRO A 91 17.65 26.59 7.54
CA PRO A 91 16.82 25.51 7.02
C PRO A 91 16.78 24.28 7.94
N LEU A 92 15.63 23.62 8.00
CA LEU A 92 15.46 22.36 8.68
C LEU A 92 15.92 21.20 7.80
N ALA A 93 16.50 20.19 8.45
CA ALA A 93 16.84 18.90 7.86
C ALA A 93 15.90 17.78 8.36
N VAL A 94 15.87 16.66 7.63
CA VAL A 94 15.17 15.45 8.10
C VAL A 94 15.87 14.95 9.38
N GLY A 95 15.09 14.69 10.42
CA GLY A 95 15.58 14.33 11.75
C GLY A 95 15.59 15.49 12.75
N ASP A 96 15.47 16.74 12.30
CA ASP A 96 15.43 17.89 13.20
C ASP A 96 14.17 17.85 14.08
N ARG A 97 14.34 18.19 15.37
CA ARG A 97 13.22 18.32 16.31
C ARG A 97 12.66 19.73 16.28
N VAL A 98 11.34 19.84 16.21
CA VAL A 98 10.62 21.11 16.07
C VAL A 98 9.43 21.18 17.02
N LEU A 99 9.06 22.40 17.40
CA LEU A 99 7.85 22.68 18.17
C LEU A 99 6.72 22.99 17.20
N LEU A 100 5.72 22.13 17.21
CA LEU A 100 4.53 22.25 16.38
C LEU A 100 3.51 23.16 17.07
N PRO A 101 2.76 23.95 16.28
CA PRO A 101 1.68 24.76 16.81
C PRO A 101 0.62 23.86 17.42
N GLU A 102 0.02 24.35 18.49
CA GLU A 102 -1.03 23.66 19.20
C GLU A 102 -2.23 23.44 18.26
N ASN A 103 -2.58 22.16 18.01
CA ASN A 103 -3.79 21.81 17.28
C ASN A 103 -4.75 21.05 18.21
N TRP A 104 -6.03 21.03 17.83
CA TRP A 104 -7.10 20.35 18.61
C TRP A 104 -6.78 18.88 18.94
N LEU A 105 -6.12 18.16 18.02
CA LEU A 105 -5.72 16.77 18.21
C LEU A 105 -4.55 16.61 19.20
N SER A 106 -3.60 17.53 19.19
CA SER A 106 -2.48 17.59 20.14
C SER A 106 -2.99 17.88 21.54
N LYS A 107 -3.95 18.81 21.70
CA LYS A 107 -4.61 19.08 22.99
C LYS A 107 -5.16 17.82 23.66
N ILE A 108 -5.79 16.96 22.87
CA ILE A 108 -6.42 15.72 23.38
C ILE A 108 -5.39 14.66 23.72
N LYS A 109 -4.33 14.53 22.91
CA LYS A 109 -3.36 13.43 23.04
C LYS A 109 -2.21 13.72 23.99
N GLU A 110 -1.71 14.95 23.97
CA GLU A 110 -0.44 15.33 24.59
C GLU A 110 -0.60 16.43 25.65
N GLY A 111 -1.80 16.98 25.79
CA GLY A 111 -2.11 18.06 26.71
C GLY A 111 -1.95 19.44 26.07
N THR A 112 -2.17 20.48 26.88
CA THR A 112 -2.09 21.87 26.43
C THR A 112 -0.64 22.28 26.20
N GLY A 113 -0.36 22.91 25.06
CA GLY A 113 0.94 23.49 24.73
C GLY A 113 1.58 22.96 23.44
N PRO A 114 2.77 23.50 23.09
CA PRO A 114 3.50 23.12 21.89
C PRO A 114 3.97 21.66 21.96
N THR A 115 3.68 20.90 20.91
CA THR A 115 4.10 19.50 20.77
C THR A 115 5.48 19.42 20.11
N ALA A 116 6.39 18.62 20.67
CA ALA A 116 7.64 18.29 19.99
C ALA A 116 7.40 17.24 18.88
N GLY A 117 7.80 17.56 17.65
CA GLY A 117 7.79 16.67 16.50
C GLY A 117 9.16 16.52 15.86
N VAL A 118 9.29 15.56 14.94
CA VAL A 118 10.52 15.32 14.16
C VAL A 118 10.22 15.50 12.68
N VAL A 119 11.05 16.26 11.97
CA VAL A 119 10.94 16.42 10.52
C VAL A 119 11.20 15.08 9.85
N THR A 120 10.17 14.55 9.18
CA THR A 120 10.23 13.24 8.50
C THR A 120 10.57 13.38 7.02
N LYS A 121 10.19 14.50 6.38
CA LYS A 121 10.44 14.74 4.95
C LYS A 121 10.50 16.22 4.65
N LEU A 122 11.23 16.60 3.59
CA LEU A 122 11.26 17.96 3.08
C LEU A 122 10.23 18.14 1.95
N GLY A 123 9.61 19.31 1.91
CA GLY A 123 8.57 19.67 0.96
C GLY A 123 7.23 18.96 1.19
N THR A 124 6.24 19.31 0.37
CA THR A 124 4.92 18.69 0.38
C THR A 124 4.30 18.66 -1.01
N THR A 125 3.39 17.71 -1.22
CA THR A 125 2.46 17.72 -2.37
C THR A 125 1.11 18.34 -2.01
N TYR A 126 0.85 18.61 -0.73
CA TYR A 126 -0.36 19.24 -0.24
C TYR A 126 -0.46 20.69 -0.73
N ARG A 127 -1.65 21.09 -1.18
CA ARG A 127 -1.90 22.41 -1.79
C ARG A 127 -2.80 23.33 -0.96
N GLY A 128 -3.22 22.87 0.22
CA GLY A 128 -4.00 23.71 1.14
C GLY A 128 -3.11 24.57 2.04
N SER A 129 -3.75 25.30 2.95
CA SER A 129 -3.07 26.17 3.90
C SER A 129 -2.17 25.38 4.85
N LEU A 130 -0.96 25.87 5.05
CA LEU A 130 0.04 25.26 5.93
C LEU A 130 0.16 26.09 7.21
N ALA A 131 0.15 25.42 8.37
CA ALA A 131 0.47 26.06 9.64
C ALA A 131 1.99 26.27 9.77
N ASP A 132 2.38 27.27 10.55
CA ASP A 132 3.79 27.57 10.79
C ASP A 132 4.32 26.81 12.01
N ILE A 133 5.53 26.27 11.90
CA ILE A 133 6.30 25.72 13.03
C ILE A 133 6.69 26.86 13.96
N GLU A 134 6.53 26.67 15.27
CA GLU A 134 6.79 27.70 16.28
C GLU A 134 8.29 27.90 16.54
N GLY A 135 9.08 26.82 16.45
CA GLY A 135 10.51 26.88 16.71
C GLY A 135 11.20 25.52 16.60
N ARG A 136 12.51 25.51 16.84
CA ARG A 136 13.25 24.26 17.06
C ARG A 136 13.00 23.79 18.50
N ALA A 137 12.79 22.49 18.66
CA ALA A 137 12.70 21.92 20.00
C ALA A 137 14.11 21.70 20.57
N PRO A 138 14.32 21.87 21.88
CA PRO A 138 15.61 21.55 22.50
C PRO A 138 15.97 20.08 22.27
N THR A 139 17.24 19.81 22.00
CA THR A 139 17.78 18.45 22.05
C THR A 139 17.65 17.97 23.49
N THR A 140 16.96 16.85 23.71
CA THR A 140 16.96 16.17 25.00
C THR A 140 18.28 15.41 25.14
N ASP A 141 19.38 16.14 25.18
CA ASP A 141 20.67 15.63 25.66
C ASP A 141 20.78 16.10 27.11
N GLY A 142 20.45 15.22 28.06
CA GLY A 142 20.54 15.54 29.47
C GLY A 142 19.71 14.63 30.38
N THR A 143 20.16 13.40 30.56
CA THR A 143 20.06 12.72 31.86
C THR A 143 21.24 11.76 31.96
N ASP A 144 22.31 12.26 32.58
CA ASP A 144 23.27 11.43 33.35
C ASP A 144 22.58 11.00 34.66
#